data_AF-A0A926W0P1-F1
#
_entry.id   AF-A0A926W0P1-F1
#
_cell.length_a   1.000
_cell.length_b   1.000
_cell.length_c   1.000
_cell.angle_alpha   90.00
_cell.angle_beta   90.00
_cell.angle_gamma   90.00
#
_symmetry.space_group_name_H-M   'P 1'
#
loop_
_entity.id
_entity.type
_entity.pdbx_description
1 polymer ?
#
loop_
_entity_poly.entity_id
_entity_poly.type
_entity_poly.pdbx_seq_one_letter_code
_entity_poly.pdbx_strand_id
1 'polypeptide(L)'
;MPRLTVPPNFIGTPDSDTLVGEELNASPAIGIEILTGGFVRTYSGKDTITGIGTGDNLGIGIDNSGTIDTGKDNDKITGIGNSYGINNQPEGTIETGKGNDTITAIASGDGVSIVNYSTISTGDGNDTITGNSNDIGGRGISLDGVLGGGIIDTGAGNDTITSDSSTFGINIAAGGTINTGTGNDTIIGI
;
A
#
# COMPACT_ATOMS: atom_id res chain seq x y z
N MET A 1 -9.44 18.15 -0.75
CA MET A 1 -8.22 18.70 -0.11
C MET A 1 -7.15 18.84 -1.19
N PRO A 2 -5.98 19.45 -0.94
CA PRO A 2 -4.83 19.31 -1.83
C PRO A 2 -4.09 18.00 -1.53
N ARG A 3 -3.35 17.50 -2.52
CA ARG A 3 -2.34 16.46 -2.37
C ARG A 3 -1.46 16.72 -1.14
N LEU A 4 -1.15 15.66 -0.40
CA LEU A 4 -0.10 15.69 0.62
C LEU A 4 1.21 15.20 0.02
N THR A 5 2.24 16.04 0.01
CA THR A 5 3.60 15.65 -0.42
C THR A 5 4.55 15.63 0.77
N VAL A 6 5.35 14.57 0.87
CA VAL A 6 6.37 14.36 1.89
C VAL A 6 7.72 14.20 1.19
N PRO A 7 8.76 14.99 1.52
CA PRO A 7 8.87 15.96 2.63
C PRO A 7 8.00 17.24 2.51
N PRO A 8 7.74 17.96 3.63
CA PRO A 8 8.31 17.72 4.97
C PRO A 8 7.79 16.41 5.59
N ASN A 9 8.66 15.75 6.35
CA ASN A 9 8.36 14.45 6.95
C ASN A 9 7.27 14.56 8.02
N PHE A 10 6.45 13.52 8.11
CA PHE A 10 5.44 13.39 9.15
C PHE A 10 5.98 12.53 10.30
N ILE A 11 5.86 13.04 11.51
CA ILE A 11 6.13 12.33 12.76
C ILE A 11 4.88 12.48 13.61
N GLY A 12 4.26 11.35 13.88
CA GLY A 12 3.05 11.19 14.65
C GLY A 12 3.27 11.25 16.15
N THR A 13 2.22 10.89 16.87
CA THR A 13 2.17 10.90 18.33
C THR A 13 2.01 9.48 18.87
N PRO A 14 2.10 9.26 20.20
CA PRO A 14 1.77 7.96 20.78
C PRO A 14 0.26 7.63 20.79
N ASP A 15 -0.59 8.57 20.35
CA ASP A 15 -2.04 8.41 20.21
C ASP A 15 -2.38 8.23 18.73
N SER A 16 -3.60 7.74 18.44
CA SER A 16 -4.10 7.58 17.07
C SER A 16 -3.95 8.84 16.21
N ASP A 17 -3.16 8.73 15.16
CA ASP A 17 -2.97 9.71 14.11
C ASP A 17 -3.90 9.47 12.93
N THR A 18 -4.22 10.55 12.22
CA THR A 18 -4.98 10.48 10.97
C THR A 18 -4.34 11.37 9.93
N LEU A 19 -3.88 10.76 8.84
CA LEU A 19 -3.27 11.44 7.72
C LEU A 19 -4.15 11.25 6.48
N VAL A 20 -4.61 12.35 5.90
CA VAL A 20 -5.47 12.32 4.71
C VAL A 20 -4.87 13.22 3.64
N GLY A 21 -4.62 12.64 2.47
CA GLY A 21 -4.27 13.36 1.25
C GLY A 21 -5.32 13.09 0.18
N GLU A 22 -5.77 14.14 -0.49
CA GLU A 22 -6.78 14.01 -1.55
C GLU A 22 -6.43 14.96 -2.68
N GLU A 23 -6.42 14.46 -3.91
CA GLU A 23 -6.36 15.27 -5.12
C GLU A 23 -7.33 14.69 -6.15
N LEU A 24 -8.26 15.53 -6.62
CA LEU A 24 -9.31 15.13 -7.55
C LEU A 24 -9.20 15.97 -8.82
N ASN A 25 -9.51 15.39 -9.97
CA ASN A 25 -9.58 16.10 -11.27
C ASN A 25 -8.24 16.76 -11.70
N ALA A 26 -7.10 16.22 -11.26
CA ALA A 26 -5.76 16.58 -11.73
C ALA A 26 -5.17 15.48 -12.63
N SER A 27 -4.05 15.75 -13.29
CA SER A 27 -3.35 14.75 -14.10
C SER A 27 -1.82 14.95 -14.06
N PRO A 28 -1.07 14.12 -13.30
CA PRO A 28 -1.59 13.09 -12.39
C PRO A 28 -2.32 13.72 -11.19
N ALA A 29 -3.29 13.00 -10.62
CA ALA A 29 -3.89 13.30 -9.33
C ALA A 29 -3.34 12.33 -8.29
N ILE A 30 -2.67 12.83 -7.26
CA ILE A 30 -2.05 12.00 -6.22
C ILE A 30 -2.60 12.41 -4.86
N GLY A 31 -3.16 11.46 -4.11
CA GLY A 31 -3.65 11.73 -2.76
C GLY A 31 -2.52 12.04 -1.80
N ILE A 32 -1.65 11.05 -1.59
CA ILE A 32 -0.42 11.16 -0.79
C ILE A 32 0.78 10.79 -1.66
N GLU A 33 1.80 11.63 -1.69
CA GLU A 33 3.05 11.42 -2.41
C GLU A 33 4.21 11.44 -1.41
N ILE A 34 4.87 10.31 -1.22
CA ILE A 34 6.07 10.19 -0.39
C ILE A 34 7.27 10.09 -1.34
N LEU A 35 8.05 11.16 -1.42
CA LEU A 35 9.24 11.24 -2.25
C LEU A 35 10.40 10.45 -1.62
N THR A 36 11.41 10.14 -2.43
CA THR A 36 12.64 9.47 -1.97
C THR A 36 13.26 10.18 -0.76
N GLY A 37 13.53 9.42 0.29
CA GLY A 37 14.04 9.93 1.58
C GLY A 37 12.99 10.64 2.45
N GLY A 38 11.77 10.81 1.95
CA GLY A 38 10.61 11.24 2.72
C GLY A 38 10.09 10.12 3.61
N PHE A 39 9.53 10.48 4.77
CA PHE A 39 8.89 9.49 5.64
C PHE A 39 7.62 9.99 6.34
N VAL A 40 6.72 9.04 6.57
CA VAL A 40 5.58 9.11 7.49
C VAL A 40 5.82 8.08 8.58
N ARG A 41 5.90 8.53 9.84
CA ARG A 41 5.94 7.63 11.01
C ARG A 41 4.82 7.99 11.97
N THR A 42 3.96 7.04 12.37
CA THR A 42 2.88 7.31 13.34
C THR A 42 3.15 6.71 14.72
N TYR A 43 3.99 5.67 14.81
CA TYR A 43 4.49 5.03 16.04
C TYR A 43 3.52 4.11 16.80
N SER A 44 2.52 4.64 17.48
CA SER A 44 1.64 3.85 18.36
C SER A 44 0.28 4.52 18.41
N GLY A 45 -0.75 3.75 18.73
CA GLY A 45 -2.12 4.19 18.50
C GLY A 45 -2.66 3.55 17.23
N LYS A 46 -3.98 3.52 17.09
CA LYS A 46 -4.62 2.96 15.90
C LYS A 46 -4.65 4.02 14.82
N ASP A 47 -3.67 3.98 13.93
CA ASP A 47 -3.42 5.05 12.99
C ASP A 47 -4.18 4.83 11.68
N THR A 48 -4.48 5.93 10.99
CA THR A 48 -5.15 5.86 9.69
C THR A 48 -4.46 6.77 8.68
N ILE A 49 -3.99 6.17 7.59
CA ILE A 49 -3.42 6.89 6.44
C ILE A 49 -4.33 6.65 5.23
N THR A 50 -4.87 7.72 4.66
CA THR A 50 -5.77 7.65 3.50
C THR A 50 -5.32 8.58 2.39
N GLY A 51 -4.99 8.01 1.24
CA GLY A 51 -4.68 8.74 0.01
C GLY A 51 -5.75 8.52 -1.05
N ILE A 52 -6.32 9.62 -1.57
CA ILE A 52 -7.33 9.59 -2.63
C ILE A 52 -6.82 10.42 -3.82
N GLY A 53 -6.48 9.76 -4.93
CA GLY A 53 -6.06 10.41 -6.17
C GLY A 53 -6.93 9.96 -7.33
N THR A 54 -8.05 10.62 -7.57
CA THR A 54 -8.98 10.26 -8.67
C THR A 54 -9.05 11.41 -9.67
N GLY A 55 -8.10 11.41 -10.60
CA GLY A 55 -8.01 12.36 -11.72
C GLY A 55 -8.39 11.72 -13.05
N ASP A 56 -8.59 12.51 -14.11
CA ASP A 56 -9.26 12.08 -15.34
C ASP A 56 -8.63 10.87 -16.06
N ASN A 57 -7.36 10.53 -15.81
CA ASN A 57 -6.71 9.34 -16.39
C ASN A 57 -5.53 8.76 -15.57
N LEU A 58 -4.82 9.58 -14.79
CA LEU A 58 -3.67 9.15 -13.97
C LEU A 58 -3.93 9.50 -12.51
N GLY A 59 -4.62 8.60 -11.81
CA GLY A 59 -4.98 8.78 -10.41
C GLY A 59 -4.22 7.80 -9.50
N ILE A 60 -3.56 8.31 -8.47
CA ILE A 60 -2.81 7.50 -7.51
C ILE A 60 -3.27 7.84 -6.09
N GLY A 61 -3.78 6.85 -5.36
CA GLY A 61 -4.16 7.06 -3.96
C GLY A 61 -2.96 7.43 -3.11
N ILE A 62 -2.01 6.50 -3.02
CA ILE A 62 -0.72 6.68 -2.32
C ILE A 62 0.40 6.32 -3.30
N ASP A 63 1.28 7.28 -3.57
CA ASP A 63 2.51 7.09 -4.34
C ASP A 63 3.70 7.13 -3.39
N ASN A 64 4.34 5.98 -3.15
CA ASN A 64 5.38 5.85 -2.14
C ASN A 64 6.73 5.47 -2.76
N SER A 65 7.66 6.41 -2.78
CA SER A 65 9.09 6.21 -3.06
C SER A 65 9.97 6.37 -1.81
N GLY A 66 9.35 6.53 -0.63
CA GLY A 66 10.03 6.71 0.66
C GLY A 66 9.56 5.67 1.66
N THR A 67 9.30 6.08 2.91
CA THR A 67 8.89 5.17 3.99
C THR A 67 7.56 5.57 4.60
N ILE A 68 6.65 4.61 4.74
CA ILE A 68 5.49 4.68 5.61
C ILE A 68 5.70 3.64 6.71
N ASP A 69 5.64 4.05 7.97
CA ASP A 69 5.85 3.20 9.16
C ASP A 69 4.77 3.54 10.20
N THR A 70 3.79 2.65 10.40
CA THR A 70 2.69 2.92 11.33
C THR A 70 2.98 2.46 12.76
N GLY A 71 3.80 1.43 12.91
CA GLY A 71 4.49 1.10 14.14
C GLY A 71 3.80 0.03 14.98
N LYS A 72 2.87 0.39 15.86
CA LYS A 72 2.21 -0.53 16.80
C LYS A 72 0.72 -0.26 16.84
N ASP A 73 0.01 -1.27 17.33
CA ASP A 73 -1.44 -1.33 17.40
C ASP A 73 -2.03 -1.56 16.00
N ASN A 74 -3.36 -1.62 15.90
CA ASN A 74 -4.02 -2.01 14.66
C ASN A 74 -4.19 -0.79 13.74
N ASP A 75 -3.38 -0.73 12.70
CA ASP A 75 -3.30 0.40 11.79
C ASP A 75 -4.04 0.15 10.48
N LYS A 76 -4.39 1.26 9.82
CA LYS A 76 -5.07 1.22 8.53
C LYS A 76 -4.41 2.12 7.50
N ILE A 77 -4.01 1.54 6.37
CA ILE A 77 -3.56 2.26 5.19
C ILE A 77 -4.58 2.04 4.08
N THR A 78 -5.05 3.13 3.47
CA THR A 78 -6.02 3.08 2.37
C THR A 78 -5.59 3.96 1.21
N GLY A 79 -5.39 3.34 0.05
CA GLY A 79 -5.11 4.04 -1.20
C GLY A 79 -6.24 3.86 -2.21
N ILE A 80 -6.80 4.96 -2.70
CA ILE A 80 -7.85 4.97 -3.71
C ILE A 80 -7.37 5.80 -4.89
N GLY A 81 -7.25 5.18 -6.06
CA GLY A 81 -6.88 5.92 -7.28
C GLY A 81 -7.45 5.30 -8.54
N ASN A 82 -7.30 5.99 -9.67
CA ASN A 82 -7.78 5.47 -10.95
C ASN A 82 -6.77 4.50 -11.56
N SER A 83 -5.48 4.83 -11.53
CA SER A 83 -4.41 3.97 -12.07
C SER A 83 -3.83 3.07 -10.99
N TYR A 84 -3.62 3.60 -9.79
CA TYR A 84 -3.05 2.85 -8.67
C TYR A 84 -3.76 3.20 -7.37
N GLY A 85 -4.14 2.20 -6.58
CA GLY A 85 -4.64 2.43 -5.22
C GLY A 85 -3.46 2.82 -4.33
N ILE A 86 -2.50 1.90 -4.23
CA ILE A 86 -1.20 2.09 -3.60
C ILE A 86 -0.13 1.71 -4.61
N ASN A 87 0.76 2.66 -4.91
CA ASN A 87 1.89 2.50 -5.80
C ASN A 87 3.19 2.58 -4.98
N ASN A 88 3.73 1.42 -4.60
CA ASN A 88 4.99 1.34 -3.88
C ASN A 88 6.15 1.25 -4.89
N GLN A 89 6.67 2.42 -5.23
CA GLN A 89 7.72 2.65 -6.23
C GLN A 89 9.06 2.05 -5.78
N PRO A 90 10.06 1.96 -6.67
CA PRO A 90 11.39 1.45 -6.30
C PRO A 90 11.93 2.16 -5.05
N GLU A 91 12.51 1.38 -4.13
CA GLU A 91 12.97 1.84 -2.80
C GLU A 91 11.86 2.23 -1.80
N GLY A 92 10.60 2.24 -2.24
CA GLY A 92 9.43 2.43 -1.40
C GLY A 92 9.28 1.32 -0.36
N THR A 93 9.01 1.72 0.87
CA THR A 93 8.79 0.82 2.00
C THR A 93 7.50 1.19 2.72
N ILE A 94 6.65 0.20 2.96
CA ILE A 94 5.48 0.30 3.83
C ILE A 94 5.64 -0.75 4.94
N GLU A 95 5.65 -0.30 6.19
CA GLU A 95 5.78 -1.12 7.40
C GLU A 95 4.62 -0.81 8.33
N THR A 96 3.83 -1.80 8.75
CA THR A 96 2.75 -1.57 9.73
C THR A 96 3.11 -2.01 11.15
N GLY A 97 3.95 -3.04 11.28
CA GLY A 97 4.71 -3.30 12.49
C GLY A 97 4.08 -4.36 13.40
N LYS A 98 3.49 -3.97 14.53
CA LYS A 98 2.83 -4.93 15.44
C LYS A 98 1.36 -4.58 15.60
N GLY A 99 0.47 -5.49 15.30
CA GLY A 99 -0.96 -5.25 15.39
C GLY A 99 -1.69 -6.14 14.39
N ASN A 100 -3.02 -6.11 14.41
CA ASN A 100 -3.77 -6.67 13.28
C ASN A 100 -4.02 -5.53 12.29
N ASP A 101 -3.12 -5.39 11.32
CA ASP A 101 -3.08 -4.25 10.43
C ASP A 101 -3.88 -4.48 9.16
N THR A 102 -4.31 -3.39 8.52
CA THR A 102 -5.09 -3.46 7.29
C THR A 102 -4.55 -2.51 6.24
N ILE A 103 -4.07 -3.07 5.14
CA ILE A 103 -3.72 -2.34 3.93
C ILE A 103 -4.81 -2.61 2.88
N THR A 104 -5.49 -1.57 2.44
CA THR A 104 -6.52 -1.65 1.41
C THR A 104 -6.20 -0.72 0.26
N ALA A 105 -6.16 -1.27 -0.95
CA ALA A 105 -5.94 -0.48 -2.14
C ALA A 105 -7.02 -0.77 -3.19
N ILE A 106 -7.62 0.29 -3.72
CA ILE A 106 -8.73 0.22 -4.66
C ILE A 106 -8.38 1.07 -5.88
N ALA A 107 -8.37 0.45 -7.06
CA ALA A 107 -8.22 1.19 -8.29
C ALA A 107 -8.98 0.60 -9.48
N SER A 108 -9.08 1.37 -10.56
CA SER A 108 -9.43 0.83 -11.87
C SER A 108 -8.24 0.05 -12.45
N GLY A 109 -7.03 0.62 -12.37
CA GLY A 109 -5.78 -0.06 -12.68
C GLY A 109 -5.34 -1.04 -11.58
N ASP A 110 -4.10 -0.97 -11.12
CA ASP A 110 -3.59 -1.90 -10.11
C ASP A 110 -4.04 -1.45 -8.71
N GLY A 111 -4.62 -2.36 -7.91
CA GLY A 111 -4.96 -2.08 -6.52
C GLY A 111 -3.69 -1.76 -5.73
N VAL A 112 -2.91 -2.79 -5.44
CA VAL A 112 -1.55 -2.65 -4.87
C VAL A 112 -0.53 -2.93 -5.97
N SER A 113 0.41 -2.01 -6.18
CA SER A 113 1.56 -2.20 -7.07
C SER A 113 2.86 -2.08 -6.26
N ILE A 114 3.74 -3.08 -6.37
CA ILE A 114 5.02 -3.16 -5.67
C ILE A 114 6.10 -3.41 -6.71
N VAL A 115 6.96 -2.42 -6.93
CA VAL A 115 7.87 -2.37 -8.07
C VAL A 115 9.33 -2.39 -7.64
N ASN A 116 10.15 -3.24 -8.28
CA ASN A 116 11.62 -3.23 -8.17
C ASN A 116 12.17 -3.19 -6.74
N TYR A 117 12.12 -4.32 -6.03
CA TYR A 117 12.63 -4.49 -4.66
C TYR A 117 11.95 -3.64 -3.59
N SER A 118 10.90 -2.90 -3.92
CA SER A 118 10.07 -2.23 -2.92
C SER A 118 9.35 -3.26 -2.06
N THR A 119 9.06 -2.89 -0.82
CA THR A 119 8.59 -3.84 0.21
C THR A 119 7.34 -3.32 0.88
N ILE A 120 6.39 -4.23 1.10
CA ILE A 120 5.32 -4.09 2.09
C ILE A 120 5.57 -5.16 3.16
N SER A 121 5.70 -4.74 4.42
CA SER A 121 5.84 -5.62 5.58
C SER A 121 4.76 -5.31 6.61
N THR A 122 4.03 -6.31 7.09
CA THR A 122 2.98 -6.07 8.10
C THR A 122 3.41 -6.46 9.52
N GLY A 123 4.21 -7.52 9.68
CA GLY A 123 4.96 -7.79 10.90
C GLY A 123 4.28 -8.79 11.85
N ASP A 124 4.11 -8.47 13.13
CA ASP A 124 3.48 -9.40 14.07
C ASP A 124 1.98 -9.10 14.21
N GLY A 125 1.11 -10.08 13.98
CA GLY A 125 -0.33 -10.02 14.19
C GLY A 125 -1.09 -10.68 13.05
N ASN A 126 -2.43 -10.64 13.06
CA ASN A 126 -3.21 -11.20 11.96
C ASN A 126 -3.54 -10.09 10.98
N ASP A 127 -2.71 -9.96 9.95
CA ASP A 127 -2.74 -8.82 9.05
C ASP A 127 -3.60 -9.08 7.82
N THR A 128 -4.06 -8.01 7.19
CA THR A 128 -4.85 -8.09 5.96
C THR A 128 -4.33 -7.13 4.91
N ILE A 129 -3.98 -7.68 3.74
CA ILE A 129 -3.68 -6.91 2.54
C ILE A 129 -4.75 -7.20 1.50
N THR A 130 -5.46 -6.16 1.07
CA THR A 130 -6.49 -6.23 0.03
C THR A 130 -6.13 -5.32 -1.13
N GLY A 131 -5.96 -5.90 -2.33
CA GLY A 131 -5.79 -5.13 -3.56
C GLY A 131 -6.92 -5.41 -4.54
N ASN A 132 -7.71 -4.39 -4.86
CA ASN A 132 -8.87 -4.54 -5.74
C ASN A 132 -8.70 -3.72 -7.01
N SER A 133 -9.07 -4.33 -8.14
CA SER A 133 -9.00 -3.73 -9.46
C SER A 133 -10.32 -3.89 -10.20
N ASN A 134 -10.90 -2.76 -10.60
CA ASN A 134 -12.25 -2.71 -11.17
C ASN A 134 -12.26 -2.64 -12.72
N ASP A 135 -11.12 -2.55 -13.39
CA ASP A 135 -11.05 -2.40 -14.86
C ASP A 135 -10.34 -3.57 -15.55
N ILE A 136 -10.62 -3.73 -16.85
CA ILE A 136 -10.07 -4.79 -17.69
C ILE A 136 -8.58 -4.53 -17.91
N GLY A 137 -7.75 -5.45 -17.44
CA GLY A 137 -6.28 -5.36 -17.51
C GLY A 137 -5.61 -4.88 -16.23
N GLY A 138 -6.35 -4.40 -15.24
CA GLY A 138 -5.80 -4.07 -13.93
C GLY A 138 -5.58 -5.32 -13.06
N ARG A 139 -4.61 -5.24 -12.14
CA ARG A 139 -4.27 -6.33 -11.21
C ARG A 139 -4.71 -5.96 -9.80
N GLY A 140 -5.25 -6.91 -9.05
CA GLY A 140 -5.58 -6.66 -7.65
C GLY A 140 -4.32 -6.33 -6.85
N ILE A 141 -3.34 -7.24 -6.89
CA ILE A 141 -2.01 -7.07 -6.32
C ILE A 141 -0.97 -7.42 -7.39
N SER A 142 -0.03 -6.53 -7.67
CA SER A 142 1.07 -6.73 -8.62
C SER A 142 2.42 -6.60 -7.94
N LEU A 143 3.25 -7.63 -8.04
CA LEU A 143 4.65 -7.64 -7.61
C LEU A 143 5.52 -7.67 -8.86
N ASP A 144 5.77 -6.49 -9.42
CA ASP A 144 6.44 -6.30 -10.71
C ASP A 144 7.90 -5.86 -10.56
N GLY A 145 8.70 -6.09 -11.60
CA GLY A 145 9.99 -5.43 -11.73
C GLY A 145 10.90 -6.02 -12.80
N VAL A 146 11.69 -5.13 -13.41
CA VAL A 146 12.68 -5.48 -14.44
C VAL A 146 14.04 -5.77 -13.81
N LEU A 147 14.32 -5.14 -12.67
CA LEU A 147 15.58 -5.27 -11.95
C LEU A 147 15.50 -6.30 -10.81
N GLY A 148 14.29 -6.71 -10.42
CA GLY A 148 13.90 -7.66 -9.36
C GLY A 148 12.45 -7.37 -8.98
N GLY A 149 11.66 -8.33 -8.48
CA GLY A 149 10.24 -8.06 -8.21
C GLY A 149 9.98 -7.41 -6.84
N GLY A 150 8.75 -6.97 -6.62
CA GLY A 150 8.28 -6.48 -5.33
C GLY A 150 8.20 -7.57 -4.25
N ILE A 151 8.22 -7.16 -2.98
CA ILE A 151 8.17 -8.06 -1.82
C ILE A 151 6.95 -7.74 -0.95
N ILE A 152 6.21 -8.77 -0.58
CA ILE A 152 5.26 -8.76 0.54
C ILE A 152 5.79 -9.71 1.61
N ASP A 153 5.92 -9.24 2.84
CA ASP A 153 6.20 -10.06 4.03
C ASP A 153 5.15 -9.80 5.11
N THR A 154 4.32 -10.79 5.44
CA THR A 154 3.29 -10.58 6.47
C THR A 154 3.76 -10.96 7.88
N GLY A 155 4.92 -11.59 8.03
CA GLY A 155 5.50 -11.89 9.33
C GLY A 155 4.78 -13.01 10.10
N ALA A 156 4.38 -12.77 11.34
CA ALA A 156 3.87 -13.80 12.23
C ALA A 156 2.41 -13.56 12.61
N GLY A 157 1.55 -14.54 12.36
CA GLY A 157 0.14 -14.53 12.68
C GLY A 157 -0.66 -15.33 11.67
N ASN A 158 -1.98 -15.16 11.62
CA ASN A 158 -2.78 -15.78 10.56
C ASN A 158 -3.15 -14.69 9.56
N ASP A 159 -2.30 -14.52 8.56
CA ASP A 159 -2.41 -13.39 7.65
C ASP A 159 -3.34 -13.67 6.49
N THR A 160 -3.92 -12.61 5.94
CA THR A 160 -4.78 -12.69 4.75
C THR A 160 -4.31 -11.75 3.67
N ILE A 161 -3.96 -12.30 2.51
CA ILE A 161 -3.72 -11.53 1.30
C ILE A 161 -4.84 -11.87 0.33
N THR A 162 -5.64 -10.88 -0.04
CA THR A 162 -6.77 -11.08 -0.94
C THR A 162 -6.80 -10.05 -2.06
N SER A 163 -7.35 -10.46 -3.19
CA SER A 163 -7.74 -9.54 -4.24
C SER A 163 -9.03 -9.95 -4.91
N ASP A 164 -9.79 -8.93 -5.29
CA ASP A 164 -10.94 -9.02 -6.16
C ASP A 164 -10.62 -8.18 -7.42
N SER A 165 -10.12 -8.83 -8.46
CA SER A 165 -9.81 -8.20 -9.74
C SER A 165 -10.65 -8.79 -10.86
N SER A 166 -11.03 -7.94 -11.80
CA SER A 166 -11.73 -8.40 -13.01
C SER A 166 -10.86 -9.26 -13.95
N THR A 167 -9.52 -9.17 -13.83
CA THR A 167 -8.58 -9.75 -14.80
C THR A 167 -7.48 -10.60 -14.15
N PHE A 168 -6.79 -10.04 -13.15
CA PHE A 168 -5.66 -10.71 -12.49
C PHE A 168 -5.73 -10.43 -10.99
N GLY A 169 -6.11 -11.42 -10.20
CA GLY A 169 -6.13 -11.30 -8.74
C GLY A 169 -4.75 -10.92 -8.16
N ILE A 170 -3.83 -11.88 -8.10
CA ILE A 170 -2.47 -11.66 -7.58
C ILE A 170 -1.48 -12.02 -8.69
N ASN A 171 -0.74 -11.03 -9.17
CA ASN A 171 0.26 -11.17 -10.20
C ASN A 171 1.67 -11.06 -9.57
N ILE A 172 2.45 -12.14 -9.66
CA ILE A 172 3.82 -12.18 -9.17
C ILE A 172 4.75 -12.34 -10.38
N ALA A 173 5.41 -11.25 -10.79
CA ALA A 173 6.34 -11.27 -11.89
C ALA A 173 7.74 -11.76 -11.46
N ALA A 174 8.70 -11.77 -12.39
CA ALA A 174 10.02 -12.33 -12.16
C ALA A 174 10.74 -11.69 -10.97
N GLY A 175 10.99 -12.48 -9.93
CA GLY A 175 11.66 -12.04 -8.70
C GLY A 175 10.72 -11.46 -7.64
N GLY A 176 9.41 -11.40 -7.89
CA GLY A 176 8.42 -11.02 -6.89
C GLY A 176 8.30 -12.10 -5.83
N THR A 177 8.11 -11.72 -4.57
CA THR A 177 8.02 -12.66 -3.44
C THR A 177 6.87 -12.30 -2.53
N ILE A 178 6.08 -13.30 -2.14
CA ILE A 178 5.16 -13.23 -1.02
C ILE A 178 5.67 -14.21 0.03
N ASN A 179 6.04 -13.70 1.20
CA ASN A 179 6.38 -14.48 2.39
C ASN A 179 5.27 -14.25 3.41
N THR A 180 4.54 -15.30 3.78
CA THR A 180 3.52 -15.18 4.83
C THR A 180 4.06 -15.48 6.23
N GLY A 181 5.34 -15.84 6.32
CA GLY A 181 6.01 -16.16 7.58
C GLY A 181 5.35 -17.32 8.34
N THR A 182 4.92 -17.09 9.58
CA THR A 182 4.44 -18.15 10.47
C THR A 182 2.98 -18.00 10.84
N GLY A 183 2.20 -19.06 10.66
CA GLY A 183 0.86 -19.24 11.18
C GLY A 183 -0.05 -19.90 10.15
N ASN A 184 -1.36 -19.68 10.23
CA ASN A 184 -2.31 -20.23 9.26
C ASN A 184 -2.73 -19.15 8.26
N ASP A 185 -1.87 -18.91 7.29
CA ASP A 185 -2.05 -17.83 6.35
C ASP A 185 -2.98 -18.21 5.20
N THR A 186 -3.64 -17.20 4.64
CA THR A 186 -4.59 -17.34 3.55
C THR A 186 -4.24 -16.39 2.42
N ILE A 187 -4.09 -16.92 1.21
CA ILE A 187 -3.91 -16.13 -0.02
C ILE A 187 -5.04 -16.46 -0.98
N ILE A 188 -5.79 -15.44 -1.40
CA ILE A 188 -6.91 -15.55 -2.32
C ILE A 188 -6.72 -14.54 -3.46
N GLY A 189 -6.45 -15.01 -4.67
CA GLY A 189 -6.43 -14.17 -5.86
C GLY A 189 -7.58 -14.54 -6.79
N ILE A 190 -8.60 -13.68 -6.89
CA ILE A 190 -9.74 -13.83 -7.79
C ILE A 190 -9.53 -12.96 -9.03
#